data_AF-A0A849UHG6-F1
#
_entry.id   AF-A0A849UHG6-F1
#
_cell.length_a   1.000
_cell.length_b   1.000
_cell.length_c   1.000
_cell.angle_alpha   90.00
_cell.angle_beta   90.00
_cell.angle_gamma   90.00
#
_symmetry.space_group_name_H-M   'P 1'
#
loop_
_entity.id
_entity.type
_entity.pdbx_description
1 polymer ?
#
loop_
_entity_poly.entity_id
_entity_poly.type
_entity_poly.pdbx_seq_one_letter_code
_entity_poly.pdbx_strand_id
1 'polypeptide(L)'
;MFFSLKVRGFTFIELMVTLAILALLASIATPLVQVSMQRTKEQKLTESLRQIREAIDAYKKASDEGHIKKSAEESGYPATLSLLVDGVEDIKDPKRRKIFFLRKLPQDPIQDEVKDGDDNWGKRSYQSPADDPKEGDDVFDVYSTSNELGLNGVAYREW
;
A
#
# COMPACT_ATOMS: atom_id res chain seq x y z
N MET A 1 -52.00 -5.91 -50.13
CA MET A 1 -52.40 -6.74 -48.96
C MET A 1 -51.27 -6.63 -47.94
N PHE A 2 -51.40 -5.73 -46.96
CA PHE A 2 -50.39 -5.55 -45.91
C PHE A 2 -50.74 -6.47 -44.73
N PHE A 3 -49.92 -7.49 -44.49
CA PHE A 3 -50.00 -8.29 -43.28
C PHE A 3 -49.51 -7.42 -42.10
N SER A 4 -50.45 -7.00 -41.26
CA SER A 4 -50.11 -6.39 -39.97
C SER A 4 -49.64 -7.50 -39.02
N LEU A 5 -48.33 -7.54 -38.77
CA LEU A 5 -47.76 -8.38 -37.73
C LEU A 5 -48.24 -7.87 -36.38
N LYS A 6 -49.10 -8.63 -35.71
CA LYS A 6 -49.57 -8.33 -34.37
C LYS A 6 -48.38 -8.45 -33.41
N VAL A 7 -47.81 -7.31 -33.02
CA VAL A 7 -46.74 -7.25 -32.01
C VAL A 7 -47.33 -7.75 -30.69
N ARG A 8 -46.96 -8.95 -30.25
CA ARG A 8 -47.27 -9.45 -28.91
C ARG A 8 -46.42 -8.66 -27.91
N GLY A 9 -47.07 -8.03 -26.93
CA GLY A 9 -46.37 -7.41 -25.79
C GLY A 9 -45.92 -8.44 -24.76
N PHE A 10 -44.97 -8.05 -23.90
CA PHE A 10 -44.48 -8.86 -22.79
C PHE A 10 -45.54 -9.05 -21.72
N THR A 11 -45.57 -10.23 -21.11
CA THR A 11 -46.42 -10.47 -19.93
C THR A 11 -45.72 -10.01 -18.64
N PHE A 12 -46.50 -9.73 -17.60
CA PHE A 12 -45.95 -9.41 -16.28
C PHE A 12 -45.05 -10.53 -15.74
N ILE A 13 -45.43 -11.79 -16.01
CA ILE A 13 -44.64 -12.98 -15.63
C ILE A 13 -43.29 -12.98 -16.35
N GLU A 14 -43.24 -12.64 -17.64
CA GLU A 14 -42.00 -12.55 -18.42
C GLU A 14 -41.04 -11.49 -17.85
N LEU A 15 -41.58 -10.32 -17.51
CA LEU A 15 -40.82 -9.26 -16.84
C LEU A 15 -40.30 -9.71 -15.47
N MET A 16 -41.12 -10.42 -14.67
CA MET A 16 -40.66 -10.94 -13.38
C MET A 16 -39.57 -12.00 -13.52
N VAL A 17 -39.72 -12.95 -14.45
CA VAL A 17 -38.74 -14.02 -14.69
C VAL A 17 -37.42 -13.44 -15.19
N THR A 18 -37.46 -12.49 -16.11
CA THR A 18 -36.25 -11.83 -16.63
C THR A 18 -35.54 -11.02 -15.55
N LEU A 19 -36.27 -10.24 -14.74
CA LEU A 19 -35.69 -9.51 -13.61
C LEU A 19 -35.11 -10.45 -12.54
N ALA A 20 -35.77 -11.58 -12.27
CA ALA A 20 -35.27 -12.58 -11.33
C ALA A 20 -33.96 -13.22 -11.82
N ILE A 21 -33.88 -13.56 -13.11
CA ILE A 21 -32.64 -14.08 -13.71
C ILE A 21 -31.53 -13.03 -13.67
N LEU A 22 -31.83 -11.77 -13.98
CA LEU A 22 -30.85 -10.68 -13.90
C LEU A 22 -30.32 -10.48 -12.47
N ALA A 23 -31.20 -10.49 -11.47
CA ALA A 23 -30.81 -10.38 -10.06
C ALA A 23 -29.91 -11.54 -9.61
N LEU A 24 -30.24 -12.76 -10.05
CA LEU A 24 -29.43 -13.96 -9.77
C LEU A 24 -28.05 -13.90 -10.42
N LEU A 25 -27.96 -13.44 -11.68
CA LEU A 25 -26.67 -13.30 -12.36
C LEU A 25 -25.80 -12.22 -11.70
N ALA A 26 -26.40 -11.10 -11.27
CA ALA A 26 -25.70 -10.03 -10.60
C ALA A 26 -25.10 -10.46 -9.25
N SER A 27 -25.81 -11.30 -8.48
CA SER A 27 -25.32 -11.77 -7.18
C SER A 27 -24.09 -12.68 -7.29
N ILE A 28 -24.02 -13.51 -8.34
CA ILE A 28 -22.88 -14.41 -8.59
C ILE A 28 -21.64 -13.64 -9.08
N ALA A 29 -21.82 -12.56 -9.85
CA ALA A 29 -20.70 -11.80 -10.42
C ALA A 29 -19.94 -10.95 -9.38
N THR A 30 -20.62 -10.47 -8.34
CA THR A 30 -20.06 -9.53 -7.34
C THR A 30 -18.83 -10.06 -6.57
N PRO A 31 -18.84 -11.26 -5.96
CA PRO A 31 -17.70 -11.76 -5.19
C PRO A 31 -16.43 -11.92 -6.03
N LEU A 32 -16.55 -12.25 -7.32
CA LEU A 32 -15.39 -12.40 -8.21
C LEU A 32 -14.68 -11.05 -8.44
N VAL A 33 -15.44 -9.97 -8.60
CA VAL A 33 -14.88 -8.63 -8.77
C VAL A 33 -14.16 -8.18 -7.49
N GLN A 34 -14.75 -8.41 -6.32
CA GLN A 34 -14.14 -8.07 -5.03
C GLN A 34 -12.78 -8.75 -4.82
N VAL A 35 -12.68 -10.06 -5.10
CA VAL A 35 -11.40 -10.80 -4.99
C VAL A 35 -10.36 -10.26 -5.98
N SER A 36 -10.76 -9.93 -7.21
CA SER A 36 -9.84 -9.35 -8.21
C SER A 36 -9.29 -7.98 -7.76
N MET A 37 -10.17 -7.13 -7.21
CA MET A 37 -9.77 -5.84 -6.64
C MET A 37 -8.83 -6.02 -5.45
N GLN A 38 -9.14 -6.96 -4.55
CA GLN A 38 -8.29 -7.26 -3.39
C GLN A 38 -6.89 -7.71 -3.84
N ARG A 39 -6.78 -8.66 -4.77
CA ARG A 39 -5.48 -9.08 -5.35
C ARG A 39 -4.68 -7.90 -5.91
N THR A 40 -5.36 -6.98 -6.60
CA THR A 40 -4.70 -5.79 -7.15
C THR A 40 -4.19 -4.88 -6.04
N LYS A 41 -4.96 -4.70 -4.96
CA LYS A 41 -4.52 -3.94 -3.78
C LYS A 41 -3.33 -4.63 -3.08
N GLU A 42 -3.36 -5.94 -2.91
CA GLU A 42 -2.27 -6.73 -2.30
C GLU A 42 -0.95 -6.67 -3.08
N GLN A 43 -1.04 -6.75 -4.41
CA GLN A 43 0.13 -6.57 -5.29
C GLN A 43 0.73 -5.18 -5.13
N LYS A 44 -0.11 -4.14 -5.10
CA LYS A 44 0.33 -2.77 -4.85
C LYS A 44 0.94 -2.61 -3.45
N LEU A 45 0.36 -3.26 -2.43
CA LEU A 45 0.86 -3.19 -1.05
C LEU A 45 2.28 -3.77 -1.00
N THR A 46 2.46 -4.97 -1.55
CA THR A 46 3.75 -5.66 -1.59
C THR A 46 4.80 -4.81 -2.32
N GLU A 47 4.43 -4.20 -3.44
CA GLU A 47 5.34 -3.32 -4.20
C GLU A 47 5.68 -2.04 -3.41
N SER A 48 4.70 -1.39 -2.79
CA SER A 48 4.91 -0.21 -1.94
C SER A 48 5.84 -0.53 -0.75
N LEU A 49 5.59 -1.64 -0.04
CA LEU A 49 6.41 -2.09 1.09
C LEU A 49 7.84 -2.36 0.64
N ARG A 50 8.02 -3.11 -0.46
CA ARG A 50 9.34 -3.40 -1.03
C ARG A 50 10.08 -2.11 -1.41
N GLN A 51 9.40 -1.18 -2.08
CA GLN A 51 9.99 0.08 -2.49
C GLN A 51 10.46 0.93 -1.30
N ILE A 52 9.67 0.99 -0.22
CA ILE A 52 10.03 1.76 0.99
C ILE A 52 11.17 1.07 1.73
N ARG A 53 11.10 -0.26 1.95
CA ARG A 53 12.14 -1.04 2.62
C ARG A 53 13.48 -0.93 1.89
N GLU A 54 13.50 -1.03 0.56
CA GLU A 54 14.71 -0.83 -0.25
C GLU A 54 15.30 0.59 -0.09
N ALA A 55 14.46 1.61 0.03
CA ALA A 55 14.92 2.98 0.27
C ALA A 55 15.47 3.18 1.68
N ILE A 56 14.87 2.56 2.69
CA ILE A 56 15.37 2.53 4.07
C ILE A 56 16.74 1.86 4.12
N ASP A 57 16.89 0.70 3.47
CA ASP A 57 18.17 -0.02 3.40
C ASP A 57 19.24 0.79 2.65
N ALA A 58 18.86 1.48 1.58
CA ALA A 58 19.76 2.38 0.87
C ALA A 58 20.21 3.57 1.74
N TYR A 59 19.31 4.13 2.55
CA TYR A 59 19.65 5.17 3.53
C TYR A 59 20.65 4.65 4.56
N LYS A 60 20.36 3.48 5.14
CA LYS A 60 21.24 2.82 6.11
C LYS A 60 22.63 2.58 5.53
N LYS A 61 22.70 2.09 4.29
CA LYS A 61 23.96 1.88 3.57
C LYS A 61 24.74 3.19 3.39
N ALA A 62 24.08 4.26 2.94
CA ALA A 62 24.72 5.57 2.79
C ALA A 62 25.23 6.12 4.14
N SER A 63 24.50 5.89 5.22
CA SER A 63 24.90 6.22 6.59
C SER A 63 26.14 5.45 7.05
N ASP A 64 26.18 4.14 6.79
CA ASP A 64 27.31 3.27 7.14
C ASP A 64 28.55 3.55 6.29
N GLU A 65 28.37 3.95 5.03
CA GLU A 65 29.43 4.43 4.16
C GLU A 65 29.88 5.86 4.54
N GLY A 66 29.22 6.53 5.48
CA GLY A 66 29.59 7.87 5.97
C GLY A 66 29.25 9.00 5.01
N HIS A 67 28.27 8.83 4.12
CA HIS A 67 27.69 9.92 3.33
C HIS A 67 26.73 10.78 4.15
N ILE A 68 26.16 10.22 5.22
CA ILE A 68 25.20 10.90 6.09
C ILE A 68 25.87 11.13 7.45
N LYS A 69 25.73 12.33 7.99
CA LYS A 69 26.20 12.64 9.34
C LYS A 69 25.31 11.90 10.34
N LYS A 70 25.91 11.02 11.14
CA LYS A 70 25.27 10.37 12.30
C LYS A 70 26.14 10.50 13.55
N SER A 71 25.51 10.51 14.72
CA SER A 71 26.21 10.29 16.00
C SER A 71 26.63 8.82 16.16
N ALA A 72 27.45 8.52 17.18
CA ALA A 72 27.90 7.15 17.42
C ALA A 72 26.77 6.26 17.99
N GLU A 73 25.75 6.89 18.58
CA GLU A 73 24.61 6.27 19.21
C GLU A 73 23.45 5.99 18.23
N GLU A 74 23.44 6.64 17.07
CA GLU A 74 22.42 6.45 16.03
C GLU A 74 22.59 5.12 15.28
N SER A 75 21.48 4.41 15.06
CA SER A 75 21.45 3.15 14.31
C SER A 75 21.89 3.32 12.85
N GLY A 76 21.73 4.52 12.30
CA GLY A 76 21.97 4.84 10.88
C GLY A 76 20.75 4.65 9.98
N TYR A 77 19.61 4.22 10.52
CA TYR A 77 18.31 4.27 9.84
C TYR A 77 17.73 5.70 9.85
N PRO A 78 16.83 6.04 8.92
CA PRO A 78 16.22 7.37 8.89
C PRO A 78 15.31 7.58 10.12
N ALA A 79 15.32 8.78 10.69
CA ALA A 79 14.42 9.13 11.80
C ALA A 79 12.93 9.18 11.39
N THR A 80 12.66 9.51 10.12
CA THR A 80 11.32 9.68 9.55
C THR A 80 11.31 9.24 8.08
N LEU A 81 10.14 8.83 7.57
CA LEU A 81 9.99 8.45 6.16
C LEU A 81 10.14 9.65 5.22
N SER A 82 9.75 10.84 5.69
CA SER A 82 9.91 12.11 4.97
C SER A 82 11.37 12.36 4.54
N LEU A 83 12.36 11.95 5.34
CA LEU A 83 13.78 12.12 4.97
C LEU A 83 14.17 11.37 3.69
N LEU A 84 13.48 10.27 3.37
CA LEU A 84 13.73 9.52 2.13
C LEU A 84 13.37 10.35 0.89
N VAL A 85 12.37 11.24 1.01
CA VAL A 85 11.85 12.08 -0.07
C VAL A 85 12.48 13.48 -0.07
N ASP A 86 12.65 14.09 1.10
CA ASP A 86 13.25 15.43 1.25
C ASP A 86 14.75 15.44 0.96
N GLY A 87 15.36 14.26 1.10
CA GLY A 87 16.78 14.00 0.89
C GLY A 87 17.67 14.62 1.97
N VAL A 88 18.85 14.03 2.11
CA VAL A 88 19.87 14.42 3.11
C VAL A 88 21.16 14.85 2.43
N GLU A 89 21.87 15.81 3.02
CA GLU A 89 23.14 16.28 2.47
C GLU A 89 24.19 15.17 2.48
N ASP A 90 24.87 14.96 1.36
CA ASP A 90 26.06 14.13 1.30
C ASP A 90 27.27 14.89 1.87
N ILE A 91 27.74 14.48 3.04
CA ILE A 91 28.90 15.12 3.68
C ILE A 91 30.22 14.82 2.97
N LYS A 92 30.26 13.77 2.15
CA LYS A 92 31.42 13.43 1.32
C LYS A 92 31.45 14.21 0.01
N ASP A 93 30.32 14.76 -0.43
CA ASP A 93 30.28 15.64 -1.59
C ASP A 93 30.79 17.04 -1.18
N PRO A 94 31.86 17.57 -1.79
CA PRO A 94 32.36 18.92 -1.50
C PRO A 94 31.31 20.03 -1.69
N LYS A 95 30.29 19.79 -2.51
CA LYS A 95 29.17 20.70 -2.78
C LYS A 95 27.95 20.44 -1.88
N ARG A 96 28.01 19.45 -1.00
CA ARG A 96 26.91 19.02 -0.12
C ARG A 96 25.58 18.82 -0.85
N ARG A 97 25.63 18.16 -2.00
CA ARG A 97 24.41 17.84 -2.74
C ARG A 97 23.58 16.85 -1.94
N LYS A 98 22.26 16.98 -2.04
CA LYS A 98 21.33 16.05 -1.40
C LYS A 98 21.30 14.70 -2.10
N ILE A 99 21.23 13.64 -1.32
CA ILE A 99 20.90 12.27 -1.74
C ILE A 99 19.42 12.07 -1.47
N PHE A 100 18.69 11.63 -2.50
CA PHE A 100 17.28 11.29 -2.42
C PHE A 100 17.12 9.78 -2.57
N PHE A 101 16.34 9.16 -1.68
CA PHE A 101 16.14 7.70 -1.67
C PHE A 101 14.79 7.31 -2.29
N LEU A 102 13.79 8.20 -2.20
CA LEU A 102 12.50 8.07 -2.84
C LEU A 102 12.15 9.33 -3.63
N ARG A 103 11.42 9.14 -4.74
CA ARG A 103 10.85 10.26 -5.52
C ARG A 103 9.56 10.79 -4.87
N LYS A 104 8.82 9.90 -4.24
CA LYS A 104 7.58 10.17 -3.48
C LYS A 104 7.36 8.97 -2.57
N LEU A 105 6.78 9.20 -1.39
CA LEU A 105 6.33 8.14 -0.51
C LEU A 105 5.07 7.46 -1.11
N PRO A 106 5.09 6.13 -1.37
CA PRO A 106 3.90 5.41 -1.81
C PRO A 106 2.79 5.42 -0.75
N GLN A 107 1.54 5.42 -1.21
CA GLN A 107 0.36 5.28 -0.33
C GLN A 107 0.16 3.80 0.04
N ASP A 108 -0.41 3.54 1.23
CA ASP A 108 -0.92 2.23 1.59
C ASP A 108 -2.23 1.97 0.82
N PRO A 109 -2.28 0.99 -0.10
CA PRO A 109 -3.47 0.76 -0.93
C PRO A 109 -4.59 0.00 -0.19
N ILE A 110 -4.34 -0.47 1.03
CA ILE A 110 -5.34 -1.14 1.86
C ILE A 110 -6.12 -0.14 2.70
N GLN A 111 -5.49 0.95 3.16
CA GLN A 111 -6.16 1.95 3.97
C GLN A 111 -7.33 2.61 3.23
N ASP A 112 -8.44 2.74 3.94
CA ASP A 112 -9.62 3.45 3.45
C ASP A 112 -9.44 4.97 3.55
N GLU A 113 -8.72 5.45 4.57
CA GLU A 113 -8.41 6.86 4.76
C GLU A 113 -7.04 7.21 4.18
N VAL A 114 -7.01 8.24 3.33
CA VAL A 114 -5.77 8.79 2.81
C VAL A 114 -5.11 9.63 3.91
N LYS A 115 -4.06 9.09 4.50
CA LYS A 115 -3.15 9.83 5.38
C LYS A 115 -1.98 10.35 4.57
N ASP A 116 -1.49 11.53 4.94
CA ASP A 116 -0.34 12.16 4.28
C ASP A 116 0.97 11.85 5.02
N GLY A 117 2.04 11.71 4.25
CA GLY A 117 3.40 11.60 4.77
C GLY A 117 3.62 10.37 5.65
N ASP A 118 4.29 10.59 6.77
CA ASP A 118 4.80 9.55 7.68
C ASP A 118 3.73 8.75 8.42
N ASP A 119 2.51 9.27 8.53
CA ASP A 119 1.42 8.63 9.28
C ASP A 119 0.64 7.62 8.42
N ASN A 120 0.96 7.56 7.12
CA ASN A 120 0.38 6.59 6.19
C ASN A 120 0.87 5.16 6.42
N TRP A 121 1.97 4.95 7.16
CA TRP A 121 2.52 3.61 7.42
C TRP A 121 2.71 3.39 8.90
N GLY A 122 2.48 2.16 9.36
CA GLY A 122 2.96 1.73 10.67
C GLY A 122 4.47 1.62 10.60
N LYS A 123 5.17 2.14 11.62
CA LYS A 123 6.64 2.17 11.65
C LYS A 123 7.15 1.25 12.74
N ARG A 124 8.32 0.68 12.49
CA ARG A 124 9.04 -0.16 13.44
C ARG A 124 10.47 0.36 13.55
N SER A 125 10.93 0.55 14.78
CA SER A 125 12.30 0.96 15.09
C SER A 125 13.26 -0.22 15.15
N TYR A 126 14.55 0.04 14.94
CA TYR A 126 15.61 -0.96 14.97
C TYR A 126 15.76 -1.61 16.35
N GLN A 127 15.46 -0.86 17.42
CA GLN A 127 15.54 -1.35 18.80
C GLN A 127 14.37 -2.27 19.17
N SER A 128 13.31 -2.32 18.36
CA SER A 128 12.13 -3.13 18.65
C SER A 128 12.33 -4.59 18.26
N PRO A 129 11.86 -5.54 19.11
CA PRO A 129 11.91 -6.95 18.79
C PRO A 129 10.98 -7.29 17.61
N ALA A 130 11.22 -8.43 16.96
CA ALA A 130 10.49 -8.81 15.75
C ALA A 130 9.02 -9.18 16.00
N ASP A 131 8.73 -9.71 17.19
CA ASP A 131 7.42 -10.17 17.64
C ASP A 131 6.57 -9.07 18.31
N ASP A 132 7.17 -7.93 18.67
CA ASP A 132 6.48 -6.76 19.22
C ASP A 132 7.02 -5.45 18.59
N PRO A 133 6.68 -5.19 17.31
CA PRO A 133 7.09 -3.98 16.59
C PRO A 133 6.66 -2.71 17.31
N LYS A 134 7.61 -1.80 17.53
CA LYS A 134 7.35 -0.50 18.16
C LYS A 134 8.04 0.62 17.41
N GLU A 135 7.34 1.74 17.30
CA GLU A 135 7.95 3.01 16.91
C GLU A 135 9.02 3.43 17.92
N GLY A 136 9.96 4.25 17.47
CA GLY A 136 11.09 4.72 18.26
C GLY A 136 11.81 5.85 17.54
N ASP A 137 13.11 6.00 17.80
CA ASP A 137 13.91 7.11 17.26
C ASP A 137 14.23 6.98 15.77
N ASP A 138 14.01 5.80 15.19
CA ASP A 138 14.28 5.50 13.79
C ASP A 138 13.17 4.65 13.14
N VAL A 139 13.22 4.60 11.81
CA VAL A 139 12.37 3.76 10.97
C VAL A 139 13.24 2.69 10.32
N PHE A 140 13.20 1.51 10.93
CA PHE A 140 13.85 0.29 10.43
C PHE A 140 12.97 -0.46 9.45
N ASP A 141 11.67 -0.53 9.72
CA ASP A 141 10.71 -1.25 8.89
C ASP A 141 9.34 -0.54 8.89
N VAL A 142 8.52 -0.86 7.89
CA VAL A 142 7.17 -0.34 7.72
C VAL A 142 6.18 -1.46 7.45
N TYR A 143 4.92 -1.24 7.83
CA TYR A 143 3.81 -2.17 7.61
C TYR A 143 2.49 -1.43 7.43
N SER A 144 1.48 -2.10 6.85
CA SER A 144 0.14 -1.50 6.71
C SER A 144 -0.53 -1.32 8.07
N THR A 145 -1.16 -0.17 8.32
CA THR A 145 -1.94 0.03 9.56
C THR A 145 -3.33 -0.59 9.49
N SER A 146 -3.68 -1.28 8.40
CA SER A 146 -4.97 -1.94 8.26
C SER A 146 -5.08 -3.14 9.20
N ASN A 147 -6.27 -3.30 9.79
CA ASN A 147 -6.63 -4.48 10.59
C ASN A 147 -7.25 -5.61 9.74
N GLU A 148 -7.31 -5.43 8.42
CA GLU A 148 -7.83 -6.45 7.51
C GLU A 148 -6.87 -7.63 7.33
N LEU A 149 -7.44 -8.77 6.92
CA LEU A 149 -6.71 -9.96 6.55
C LEU A 149 -6.53 -10.00 5.03
N GLY A 150 -5.34 -10.41 4.59
CA GLY A 150 -5.09 -10.77 3.20
C GLY A 150 -5.84 -12.02 2.77
N LEU A 151 -5.87 -12.27 1.46
CA LEU A 151 -6.42 -13.48 0.85
C LEU A 151 -5.72 -14.76 1.32
N ASN A 152 -4.50 -14.64 1.87
CA ASN A 152 -3.74 -15.70 2.50
C ASN A 152 -4.13 -15.96 3.98
N GLY A 153 -5.05 -15.16 4.55
CA GLY A 153 -5.45 -15.24 5.95
C GLY A 153 -4.49 -14.58 6.94
N VAL A 154 -3.41 -13.95 6.47
CA VAL A 154 -2.44 -13.22 7.30
C VAL A 154 -2.81 -11.74 7.33
N ALA A 155 -2.74 -11.10 8.50
CA ALA A 155 -3.05 -9.68 8.63
C ALA A 155 -2.04 -8.82 7.85
N TYR A 156 -2.51 -7.75 7.17
CA TYR A 156 -1.61 -6.90 6.36
C TYR A 156 -0.51 -6.21 7.16
N ARG A 157 -0.71 -6.02 8.46
CA ARG A 157 0.31 -5.49 9.38
C ARG A 157 1.49 -6.46 9.63
N GLU A 158 1.34 -7.73 9.25
CA GLU A 158 2.36 -8.78 9.40
C GLU A 158 3.10 -9.07 8.08
N TRP A 159 2.83 -8.29 7.03
CA TRP A 159 3.46 -8.39 5.71
C TRP A 159 4.75 -7.58 5.61
#